data_AF-A0A519TN83-F1
#
_entry.id   AF-A0A519TN83-F1
#
_cell.length_a   1.000
_cell.length_b   1.000
_cell.length_c   1.000
_cell.angle_alpha   90.00
_cell.angle_beta   90.00
_cell.angle_gamma   90.00
#
_symmetry.space_group_name_H-M   'P 1'
#
loop_
_entity.id
_entity.type
_entity.pdbx_description
1 polymer ?
#
loop_
_entity_poly.entity_id
_entity_poly.type
_entity_poly.pdbx_seq_one_letter_code
_entity_poly.pdbx_strand_id
1 'polypeptide(L)'
;MEKTINLKGITWNHSRGLLPMVATAQRFSELYPNVNITWEKRSLQQFADFSIQELAERFDLLVIDHPWAGFAAKTKSIVPLDFYLSDDYLADQERNSVGQSYESYFYD
;
A
#
# COMPACT_ATOMS: atom_id res chain seq x y z
N MET A 1 -20.88 20.09 4.97
CA MET A 1 -20.46 19.09 3.97
C MET A 1 -19.22 18.41 4.51
N GLU A 2 -19.18 17.08 4.53
CA GLU A 2 -17.98 16.37 4.91
C GLU A 2 -16.83 16.71 3.96
N LYS A 3 -15.62 16.82 4.49
CA LYS A 3 -14.43 17.12 3.70
C LYS A 3 -14.15 15.96 2.75
N THR A 4 -14.02 16.25 1.46
CA THR A 4 -13.59 15.26 0.47
C THR A 4 -12.11 14.92 0.68
N ILE A 5 -11.80 13.62 0.77
CA ILE A 5 -10.46 13.07 0.85
C ILE A 5 -10.07 12.56 -0.54
N ASN A 6 -8.93 13.00 -1.07
CA ASN A 6 -8.41 12.54 -2.34
C ASN A 6 -7.07 11.86 -2.10
N LEU A 7 -6.96 10.58 -2.47
CA LEU A 7 -5.75 9.78 -2.34
C LEU A 7 -5.22 9.41 -3.73
N LYS A 8 -3.90 9.50 -3.91
CA LYS A 8 -3.21 9.11 -5.13
C LYS A 8 -2.39 7.86 -4.89
N GLY A 9 -2.63 6.84 -5.72
CA GLY A 9 -1.88 5.61 -5.74
C GLY A 9 -0.98 5.47 -6.95
N ILE A 10 0.12 4.74 -6.82
CA ILE A 10 1.02 4.37 -7.92
C ILE A 10 1.26 2.86 -7.93
N THR A 11 1.15 2.25 -9.11
CA THR A 11 1.40 0.81 -9.33
C THR A 11 2.17 0.59 -10.63
N TRP A 12 2.59 -0.64 -10.92
CA TRP A 12 3.25 -0.96 -12.18
C TRP A 12 2.24 -1.19 -13.31
N ASN A 13 2.62 -0.86 -14.55
CA ASN A 13 1.79 -0.95 -15.74
C ASN A 13 1.62 -2.41 -16.21
N HIS A 14 0.90 -3.21 -15.42
CA HIS A 14 0.49 -4.57 -15.72
C HIS A 14 -0.93 -4.79 -15.17
N SER A 15 -1.72 -5.64 -15.84
CA SER A 15 -3.10 -5.94 -15.43
C SER A 15 -3.20 -6.39 -13.96
N ARG A 16 -2.34 -7.32 -13.55
CA ARG A 16 -2.18 -7.76 -12.15
C ARG A 16 -1.89 -6.65 -11.13
N GLY A 17 -1.20 -5.57 -11.54
CA GLY A 17 -0.87 -4.46 -10.65
C GLY A 17 -1.94 -3.37 -10.61
N LEU A 18 -2.64 -3.13 -11.73
CA LEU A 18 -3.59 -2.02 -11.87
C LEU A 18 -5.04 -2.40 -11.63
N LEU A 19 -5.51 -3.51 -12.21
CA LEU A 19 -6.94 -3.84 -12.20
C LEU A 19 -7.49 -4.07 -10.78
N PRO A 20 -6.80 -4.78 -9.87
CA PRO A 20 -7.29 -4.95 -8.51
C PRO A 20 -7.39 -3.60 -7.78
N MET A 21 -6.42 -2.71 -8.00
CA MET A 21 -6.34 -1.41 -7.35
C MET A 21 -7.47 -0.47 -7.78
N VAL A 22 -7.82 -0.46 -9.07
CA VAL A 22 -8.96 0.31 -9.59
C VAL A 22 -10.29 -0.26 -9.08
N ALA A 23 -10.43 -1.58 -9.07
CA ALA A 23 -11.66 -2.23 -8.61
C ALA A 23 -11.93 -1.97 -7.11
N THR A 24 -10.90 -2.08 -6.26
CA THR A 24 -11.04 -1.80 -4.82
C THR A 24 -11.27 -0.32 -4.56
N ALA A 25 -10.60 0.58 -5.29
CA ALA A 25 -10.84 2.03 -5.22
C ALA A 25 -12.29 2.38 -5.54
N GLN A 26 -12.84 1.86 -6.63
CA GLN A 26 -14.25 2.07 -6.98
C GLN A 26 -15.17 1.60 -5.85
N ARG A 27 -14.99 0.36 -5.38
CA ARG A 27 -15.86 -0.20 -4.34
C ARG A 27 -15.76 0.58 -3.04
N PHE A 28 -14.57 1.06 -2.68
CA PHE A 28 -14.37 1.87 -1.49
C PHE A 28 -15.09 3.21 -1.61
N SER A 29 -14.98 3.91 -2.75
CA SER A 29 -15.69 5.17 -2.99
C SER A 29 -17.22 5.01 -2.99
N GLU A 30 -17.75 3.87 -3.41
CA GLU A 30 -19.20 3.57 -3.30
C GLU A 30 -19.67 3.45 -1.85
N LEU A 31 -18.83 2.88 -0.96
CA LEU A 31 -19.11 2.73 0.46
C LEU A 31 -18.83 4.02 1.25
N TYR A 32 -17.87 4.81 0.79
CA TYR A 32 -17.41 6.05 1.41
C TYR A 32 -17.38 7.19 0.37
N PRO A 33 -18.54 7.82 0.06
CA PRO A 33 -18.66 8.79 -1.03
C PRO A 33 -17.79 10.05 -0.87
N ASN A 34 -17.30 10.31 0.33
CA ASN A 34 -16.37 11.42 0.62
C ASN A 34 -14.90 11.07 0.34
N VAL A 35 -14.57 9.83 -0.03
CA VAL A 35 -13.22 9.38 -0.35
C VAL A 35 -13.10 9.06 -1.83
N ASN A 36 -12.09 9.61 -2.47
CA ASN A 36 -11.76 9.37 -3.86
C ASN A 36 -10.32 8.87 -3.98
N ILE A 37 -10.12 7.73 -4.65
CA ILE A 37 -8.81 7.09 -4.81
C ILE A 37 -8.52 6.96 -6.30
N THR A 38 -7.43 7.58 -6.76
CA THR A 38 -7.00 7.54 -8.17
C THR A 38 -5.66 6.84 -8.30
N TRP A 39 -5.52 5.98 -9.31
CA TRP A 39 -4.30 5.20 -9.53
C TRP A 39 -3.57 5.63 -10.80
N GLU A 40 -2.28 5.90 -10.66
CA GLU A 40 -1.33 6.09 -11.75
C GLU A 40 -0.54 4.80 -11.98
N LYS A 41 0.07 4.69 -13.16
CA LYS A 41 0.90 3.54 -13.55
C LYS A 41 2.27 4.00 -14.01
N ARG A 42 3.30 3.25 -13.62
CA ARG A 42 4.68 3.41 -14.09
C ARG A 42 5.16 2.20 -14.88
N SER A 43 6.16 2.37 -15.73
CA SER A 43 6.77 1.22 -16.41
C SER A 43 7.44 0.27 -15.42
N LEU A 44 7.66 -0.99 -15.80
CA LEU A 44 8.41 -1.93 -14.97
C LEU A 44 9.86 -1.47 -14.73
N GLN A 45 10.45 -0.77 -15.69
CA GLN A 45 11.78 -0.18 -15.53
C GLN A 45 11.76 0.90 -14.43
N GLN A 46 10.80 1.84 -14.50
CA GLN A 46 10.60 2.86 -13.46
C GLN A 46 10.20 2.27 -12.11
N PHE A 47 9.65 1.06 -12.09
CA PHE A 47 9.37 0.35 -10.85
C PHE A 47 10.66 -0.07 -10.13
N ALA A 48 11.71 -0.44 -10.89
CA ALA A 48 13.03 -0.76 -10.34
C ALA A 48 13.85 0.49 -10.01
N ASP A 49 13.68 1.58 -10.76
CA ASP A 49 14.58 2.75 -10.71
C ASP A 49 14.21 3.80 -9.63
N PHE A 50 12.93 3.96 -9.29
CA PHE A 50 12.51 4.95 -8.28
C PHE A 50 12.52 4.36 -6.87
N SER A 51 13.14 5.08 -5.94
CA SER A 51 13.13 4.70 -4.52
C SER A 51 11.72 4.85 -3.92
N ILE A 52 11.40 4.06 -2.89
CA ILE A 52 10.14 4.21 -2.15
C ILE A 52 9.99 5.62 -1.59
N GLN A 53 11.07 6.23 -1.12
CA GLN A 53 11.04 7.57 -0.53
C GLN A 53 10.52 8.63 -1.50
N GLU A 54 11.04 8.65 -2.73
CA GLU A 54 10.60 9.60 -3.76
C GLU A 54 9.13 9.40 -4.15
N LEU A 55 8.63 8.16 -4.07
CA LEU A 55 7.22 7.86 -4.34
C LEU A 55 6.34 8.28 -3.18
N ALA A 56 6.76 8.04 -1.94
CA ALA A 56 6.03 8.41 -0.72
C ALA A 56 5.84 9.93 -0.58
N GLU A 57 6.74 10.73 -1.15
CA GLU A 57 6.60 12.19 -1.21
C GLU A 57 5.53 12.66 -2.21
N ARG A 58 5.10 11.79 -3.13
CA ARG A 58 4.23 12.14 -4.27
C ARG A 58 2.88 11.43 -4.24
N PHE A 59 2.80 10.29 -3.58
CA PHE A 59 1.67 9.37 -3.60
C PHE A 59 1.35 8.90 -2.17
N ASP A 60 0.06 8.75 -1.89
CA ASP A 60 -0.46 8.29 -0.60
C ASP A 60 -0.49 6.76 -0.50
N LEU A 61 -0.65 6.08 -1.65
CA LEU A 61 -0.74 4.62 -1.74
C LEU A 61 0.33 4.09 -2.69
N LEU A 62 1.15 3.15 -2.21
CA LEU A 62 2.24 2.57 -2.98
C LEU A 62 2.06 1.07 -3.11
N VAL A 63 2.19 0.54 -4.32
CA VAL A 63 2.45 -0.89 -4.50
C VAL A 63 3.96 -1.09 -4.60
N ILE A 64 4.50 -1.90 -3.70
CA ILE A 64 5.94 -2.17 -3.56
C ILE A 64 6.19 -3.68 -3.52
N ASP A 65 7.39 -4.08 -3.93
CA ASP A 65 7.86 -5.46 -3.79
C ASP A 65 8.55 -5.68 -2.44
N HIS A 66 8.55 -6.94 -1.98
CA HIS A 66 9.10 -7.36 -0.70
C HIS A 66 10.54 -6.87 -0.40
N PRO A 67 11.51 -6.85 -1.34
CA PRO A 67 12.88 -6.39 -1.05
C PRO A 67 12.97 -4.97 -0.49
N TRP A 68 11.94 -4.15 -0.68
CA TRP A 68 11.90 -2.79 -0.18
C TRP A 68 11.32 -2.65 1.24
N ALA A 69 10.73 -3.70 1.81
CA ALA A 69 10.07 -3.63 3.12
C ALA A 69 11.05 -3.20 4.22
N GLY A 70 12.24 -3.81 4.29
CA GLY A 70 13.26 -3.44 5.26
C GLY A 70 13.84 -2.04 5.06
N PHE A 71 13.97 -1.59 3.81
CA PHE A 71 14.34 -0.20 3.53
C PHE A 71 13.29 0.75 4.08
N ALA A 72 12.01 0.52 3.76
CA ALA A 72 10.90 1.37 4.16
C ALA A 72 10.74 1.43 5.69
N ALA A 73 10.94 0.31 6.39
CA ALA A 73 10.94 0.27 7.85
C ALA A 73 12.07 1.14 8.44
N LYS A 74 13.29 0.99 7.93
CA LYS A 74 14.47 1.75 8.39
C LYS A 74 14.34 3.26 8.14
N THR A 75 13.82 3.65 6.97
CA THR A 75 13.69 5.06 6.58
C THR A 75 12.39 5.70 7.05
N LYS A 76 11.44 4.91 7.56
CA LYS A 76 10.08 5.35 7.90
C LYS A 76 9.38 6.03 6.72
N SER A 77 9.65 5.55 5.51
CA SER A 77 9.08 6.11 4.28
C SER A 77 7.60 5.78 4.10
N ILE A 78 7.08 4.79 4.82
CA ILE A 78 5.67 4.38 4.78
C ILE A 78 5.10 4.28 6.19
N VAL A 79 3.79 4.39 6.30
CA VAL A 79 3.08 4.32 7.58
C VAL A 79 3.04 2.88 8.10
N PRO A 80 3.49 2.61 9.34
CA PRO A 80 3.31 1.33 10.02
C PRO A 80 1.82 1.10 10.33
N LEU A 81 1.18 0.21 9.57
CA LEU A 81 -0.27 -0.01 9.63
C LEU A 81 -0.72 -0.77 10.89
N ASP A 82 0.17 -1.49 11.54
CA ASP A 82 -0.06 -2.18 12.81
C ASP A 82 -0.54 -1.23 13.93
N PHE A 83 -0.18 0.07 13.90
CA PHE A 83 -0.75 1.06 14.82
C PHE A 83 -2.19 1.48 14.52
N TYR A 84 -2.72 1.14 13.34
CA TYR A 84 -4.04 1.54 12.87
C TYR A 84 -5.01 0.37 12.70
N LEU A 85 -4.49 -0.85 12.70
CA LEU A 85 -5.27 -2.08 12.61
C LEU A 85 -5.60 -2.60 14.02
N SER A 86 -6.69 -3.34 14.15
CA SER A 86 -7.07 -3.93 15.44
C SER A 86 -6.17 -5.12 15.80
N ASP A 87 -5.98 -5.32 17.10
CA ASP A 87 -5.27 -6.49 17.63
C ASP A 87 -5.89 -7.81 17.13
N ASP A 88 -7.22 -7.88 17.06
CA ASP A 88 -7.94 -9.05 16.53
C ASP A 88 -7.59 -9.33 15.06
N TYR A 89 -7.44 -8.29 14.24
CA TYR A 89 -7.06 -8.43 12.84
C TYR A 89 -5.60 -8.87 12.71
N LEU A 90 -4.69 -8.27 13.47
CA LEU A 90 -3.27 -8.63 13.47
C LEU A 90 -3.05 -10.07 13.91
N ALA A 91 -3.73 -10.51 14.98
CA ALA A 91 -3.69 -11.88 15.45
C ALA A 91 -4.27 -12.86 14.43
N ASP A 92 -5.27 -12.45 13.64
CA ASP A 92 -5.80 -13.27 12.55
C ASP A 92 -4.79 -13.44 11.40
N GLN A 93 -4.03 -12.39 11.06
CA GLN A 93 -2.96 -12.50 10.06
C GLN A 93 -1.84 -13.42 10.53
N GLU A 94 -1.43 -13.34 11.80
CA GLU A 94 -0.42 -14.21 12.40
C GLU A 94 -0.84 -15.68 12.33
N ARG A 95 -2.05 -16.01 12.82
CA ARG A 95 -2.56 -17.39 12.84
C ARG A 95 -2.68 -18.04 11.47
N ASN A 96 -2.98 -17.25 10.44
CA ASN A 96 -3.24 -17.74 9.08
C ASN A 96 -2.03 -17.56 8.13
N SER A 97 -0.87 -17.18 8.67
CA SER A 97 0.36 -17.06 7.88
C SER A 97 1.02 -18.41 7.61
N VAL A 98 1.71 -18.51 6.48
CA VAL A 98 2.46 -19.72 6.10
C VAL A 98 3.87 -19.65 6.69
N GLY A 99 4.20 -20.57 7.60
CA GLY A 99 5.53 -20.59 8.21
C GLY A 99 5.86 -19.25 8.89
N GLN A 100 7.07 -18.74 8.65
CA GLN A 100 7.56 -17.48 9.26
C GLN A 100 7.21 -16.22 8.45
N SER A 101 6.18 -16.29 7.59
CA SER A 101 5.81 -15.15 6.76
C SER A 101 5.41 -13.93 7.57
N TYR A 102 4.68 -14.09 8.68
CA TYR A 102 4.26 -12.96 9.52
C TYR A 102 5.46 -12.22 10.11
N GLU A 103 6.37 -12.96 10.75
CA GLU A 103 7.55 -12.44 11.43
C GLU A 103 8.55 -11.82 10.46
N SER A 104 8.59 -12.26 9.19
CA SER A 104 9.47 -11.68 8.16
C SER A 104 9.16 -10.21 7.79
N TYR A 105 8.01 -9.69 8.22
CA TYR A 105 7.63 -8.28 8.05
C TYR A 105 7.84 -7.44 9.32
N PHE A 106 8.33 -8.03 10.41
CA PHE A 106 8.71 -7.31 11.63
C PHE A 106 10.17 -6.86 11.51
N TYR A 107 10.38 -5.56 11.58
CA TYR A 107 11.69 -4.91 11.50
C TYR A 107 11.93 -4.08 12.77
N ASP A 108 13.17 -4.10 13.27
CA ASP A 108 13.63 -3.33 14.44
C ASP A 108 13.99 -1.87 14.11
#